data_AF-A0A9D4QH03-F1
#
_entry.id   AF-A0A9D4QH03-F1
#
_cell.length_a   1.000
_cell.length_b   1.000
_cell.length_c   1.000
_cell.angle_alpha   90.00
_cell.angle_beta   90.00
_cell.angle_gamma   90.00
#
_symmetry.space_group_name_H-M   'P 1'
#
loop_
_entity.id
_entity.type
_entity.pdbx_description
1 polymer ?
#
loop_
_entity_poly.entity_id
_entity_poly.type
_entity_poly.pdbx_seq_one_letter_code
_entity_poly.pdbx_strand_id
1 'polypeptide(L)'
;MREKGRKTKCLERERCVSAGARAALGSRCSDFSEALRAATSRPLPSRHGDWVFKPPGLWKGHDVSDLPKKVRHFVEEQRRLCQPTNVYVCDGSIEEHEVIMAFMLKLGLCVELKKQANCYLVRTDPRDVARVEGRTCIATARQEETVPIPAPGVKSILGNWIAPEELRKILAECMPGCMKGRTMFVIPFCMCPVESPLSRLGIQVTDSPYVVASMRIMTRMGAKALAATKEKQFVKCVHSMGRPLPLKEPLINNWPCNPEKTIISHIPHDNEIVSFGSGYGGNSLLAKKCFALRIGCNLGKREGWLAEHMLLCCKAAERAAGHTLGHNSGERRRSQILGLTAPSGVKSYVVGAFPSACGKTNLAMITPTLPGYHAECVGDDIAWLYFDENGIMRAVNPENGFFGVCPGTSMKTNPNAMMTIQTNTIFTNVAETSDGGVWWEGLDMPPPDVSIKSWKGEPNWKPGDKSKTAAHPNARFCTPAGQCPIIDPAWEDPKGVPISAIIFGGRRPEGAVFYASANAASAVAPDELTRRRTFLTLHSAFLFTNLDPLRRYCAQYALR
;
A
#
# COMPACT_ATOMS: atom_id res chain seq x y z
N MET A 1 -51.65 14.12 13.70
CA MET A 1 -50.78 15.32 13.55
C MET A 1 -49.84 15.57 14.77
N ARG A 2 -49.33 14.54 15.46
CA ARG A 2 -48.34 14.71 16.55
C ARG A 2 -47.12 13.78 16.47
N GLU A 3 -46.80 13.27 15.27
CA GLU A 3 -45.62 12.42 15.04
C GLU A 3 -44.64 12.93 13.96
N LYS A 4 -44.96 14.04 13.27
CA LYS A 4 -44.04 14.68 12.30
C LYS A 4 -43.07 15.70 12.92
N GLY A 5 -43.17 15.98 14.23
CA GLY A 5 -42.39 17.03 14.90
C GLY A 5 -41.15 16.60 15.70
N ARG A 6 -40.88 15.29 15.84
CA ARG A 6 -39.74 14.79 16.64
C ARG A 6 -38.53 14.32 15.82
N LYS A 7 -38.68 14.05 14.52
CA LYS A 7 -37.54 13.67 13.64
C LYS A 7 -36.76 14.86 13.08
N THR A 8 -37.35 16.05 13.05
CA THR A 8 -36.71 17.27 12.52
C THR A 8 -35.75 17.94 13.53
N LYS A 9 -36.00 17.82 14.84
CA LYS A 9 -35.18 18.45 15.89
C LYS A 9 -33.83 17.78 16.18
N CYS A 10 -33.64 16.49 15.84
CA CYS A 10 -32.34 15.82 15.96
C CYS A 10 -31.40 16.14 14.77
N LEU A 11 -31.94 16.24 13.56
CA LEU A 11 -31.18 16.60 12.35
C LEU A 11 -30.74 18.07 12.34
N GLU A 12 -31.47 18.97 12.99
CA GLU A 12 -31.08 20.39 13.10
C GLU A 12 -30.02 20.64 14.18
N ARG A 13 -30.00 19.86 15.28
CA ARG A 13 -28.97 20.00 16.32
C ARG A 13 -27.59 19.49 15.87
N GLU A 14 -27.51 18.41 15.09
CA GLU A 14 -26.24 17.95 14.51
C GLU A 14 -25.74 18.84 13.36
N ARG A 15 -26.65 19.46 12.59
CA ARG A 15 -26.29 20.49 11.59
C ARG A 15 -25.81 21.79 12.22
N CYS A 16 -26.36 22.24 13.35
CA CYS A 16 -25.91 23.47 14.01
C CYS A 16 -24.56 23.30 14.74
N VAL A 17 -24.27 22.14 15.34
CA VAL A 17 -22.98 21.88 15.99
C VAL A 17 -21.86 21.69 14.96
N SER A 18 -22.16 21.12 13.78
CA SER A 18 -21.21 21.02 12.66
C SER A 18 -21.05 22.31 11.86
N ALA A 19 -22.08 23.16 11.76
CA ALA A 19 -22.02 24.45 11.07
C ALA A 19 -21.29 25.53 11.90
N GLY A 20 -21.48 25.56 13.22
CA GLY A 20 -20.79 26.50 14.11
C GLY A 20 -19.28 26.23 14.23
N ALA A 21 -18.89 24.94 14.25
CA ALA A 21 -17.49 24.54 14.20
C ALA A 21 -16.88 24.78 12.80
N ARG A 22 -17.63 24.53 11.71
CA ARG A 22 -17.20 24.85 10.33
C ARG A 22 -17.08 26.34 10.05
N ALA A 23 -17.86 27.22 10.67
CA ALA A 23 -17.76 28.66 10.43
C ALA A 23 -16.52 29.29 11.08
N ALA A 24 -16.12 28.81 12.27
CA ALA A 24 -14.94 29.32 12.98
C ALA A 24 -13.61 28.66 12.54
N LEU A 25 -13.64 27.39 12.10
CA LEU A 25 -12.50 26.70 11.49
C LEU A 25 -12.39 26.99 9.98
N GLY A 26 -13.52 27.22 9.31
CA GLY A 26 -13.60 27.40 7.86
C GLY A 26 -12.94 28.68 7.37
N SER A 27 -13.04 29.80 8.11
CA SER A 27 -12.38 31.05 7.69
C SER A 27 -10.86 31.00 7.80
N ARG A 28 -10.31 30.42 8.87
CA ARG A 28 -8.85 30.27 9.02
C ARG A 28 -8.26 29.20 8.11
N CYS A 29 -9.00 28.12 7.82
CA CYS A 29 -8.55 27.04 6.94
C CYS A 29 -8.72 27.40 5.46
N SER A 30 -9.74 28.17 5.08
CA SER A 30 -9.87 28.74 3.73
C SER A 30 -8.78 29.75 3.46
N ASP A 31 -8.49 30.65 4.41
CA ASP A 31 -7.43 31.66 4.27
C ASP A 31 -6.04 31.01 4.19
N PHE A 32 -5.79 29.93 4.94
CA PHE A 32 -4.54 29.18 4.87
C PHE A 32 -4.41 28.40 3.56
N SER A 33 -5.46 27.69 3.13
CA SER A 33 -5.49 26.96 1.85
C SER A 33 -5.38 27.91 0.65
N GLU A 34 -6.01 29.08 0.69
CA GLU A 34 -5.90 30.11 -0.35
C GLU A 34 -4.53 30.77 -0.33
N ALA A 35 -3.93 31.05 0.83
CA ALA A 35 -2.57 31.55 0.95
C ALA A 35 -1.52 30.54 0.44
N LEU A 36 -1.72 29.24 0.71
CA LEU A 36 -0.88 28.16 0.19
C LEU A 36 -1.00 28.05 -1.35
N ARG A 37 -2.24 28.11 -1.87
CA ARG A 37 -2.52 28.10 -3.31
C ARG A 37 -1.95 29.34 -4.01
N ALA A 38 -2.05 30.51 -3.39
CA ALA A 38 -1.46 31.75 -3.88
C ALA A 38 0.09 31.74 -3.82
N ALA A 39 0.69 31.00 -2.90
CA ALA A 39 2.14 30.77 -2.89
C ALA A 39 2.60 29.83 -4.03
N THR A 40 1.72 28.93 -4.51
CA THR A 40 1.97 28.02 -5.64
C THR A 40 1.67 28.59 -7.03
N SER A 41 1.00 29.75 -7.14
CA SER A 41 0.70 30.41 -8.42
C SER A 41 1.85 31.26 -8.97
N ARG A 42 2.99 31.31 -8.27
CA ARG A 42 4.23 31.91 -8.77
C ARG A 42 4.83 31.01 -9.87
N PRO A 43 5.46 31.59 -10.91
CA PRO A 43 6.07 30.80 -11.99
C PRO A 43 7.00 29.74 -11.42
N LEU A 44 6.98 28.54 -12.01
CA LEU A 44 7.86 27.42 -11.66
C LEU A 44 9.29 27.96 -11.46
N PRO A 45 9.93 27.75 -10.30
CA PRO A 45 11.25 28.30 -10.07
C PRO A 45 12.21 27.77 -11.15
N SER A 46 13.03 28.68 -11.67
CA SER A 46 14.23 28.34 -12.43
C SER A 46 14.99 27.22 -11.71
N ARG A 47 15.41 26.21 -12.49
CA ARG A 47 16.13 24.99 -12.10
C ARG A 47 16.69 25.03 -10.67
N HIS A 48 16.22 24.10 -9.83
CA HIS A 48 16.53 23.89 -8.40
C HIS A 48 15.60 24.63 -7.41
N GLY A 49 14.33 24.21 -7.30
CA GLY A 49 13.50 24.57 -6.14
C GLY A 49 14.17 24.16 -4.81
N ASP A 50 13.93 24.90 -3.73
CA ASP A 50 14.46 24.60 -2.38
C ASP A 50 13.94 23.21 -1.93
N TRP A 51 14.82 22.20 -1.92
CA TRP A 51 14.52 20.82 -1.49
C TRP A 51 14.53 20.64 0.03
N VAL A 52 14.74 21.72 0.79
CA VAL A 52 14.61 21.73 2.24
C VAL A 52 13.17 22.12 2.60
N PHE A 53 12.47 21.20 3.24
CA PHE A 53 11.11 21.43 3.73
C PHE A 53 11.14 22.38 4.93
N LYS A 54 10.38 23.47 4.81
CA LYS A 54 10.22 24.53 5.81
C LYS A 54 8.72 24.81 5.95
N PRO A 55 8.03 24.19 6.93
CA PRO A 55 6.61 24.45 7.12
C PRO A 55 6.38 25.93 7.52
N PRO A 56 5.24 26.55 7.17
CA PRO A 56 4.91 27.90 7.58
C PRO A 56 4.77 28.04 9.11
N GLY A 57 5.03 29.24 9.63
CA GLY A 57 5.43 29.58 11.01
C GLY A 57 4.44 29.32 12.17
N LEU A 58 3.71 28.22 12.18
CA LEU A 58 2.84 27.76 13.28
C LEU A 58 2.94 26.24 13.52
N TRP A 59 3.81 25.52 12.80
CA TRP A 59 3.84 24.06 12.88
C TRP A 59 4.56 23.59 14.14
N LYS A 60 3.81 23.02 15.09
CA LYS A 60 4.32 22.38 16.31
C LYS A 60 4.77 20.95 16.03
N GLY A 61 5.70 20.79 15.09
CA GLY A 61 6.37 19.52 14.93
C GLY A 61 7.05 19.09 16.21
N HIS A 62 7.05 17.80 16.48
CA HIS A 62 7.85 17.29 17.59
C HIS A 62 9.31 17.59 17.32
N ASP A 63 9.96 18.31 18.24
CA ASP A 63 11.41 18.37 18.23
C ASP A 63 11.93 16.93 18.38
N VAL A 64 13.06 16.63 17.73
CA VAL A 64 13.75 15.36 17.91
C VAL A 64 14.02 15.12 19.41
N SER A 65 14.21 16.18 20.20
CA SER A 65 14.35 16.12 21.65
C SER A 65 13.12 15.53 22.37
N ASP A 66 11.90 15.75 21.85
CA ASP A 66 10.63 15.26 22.40
C ASP A 66 10.35 13.78 22.07
N LEU A 67 11.13 13.18 21.16
CA LEU A 67 10.93 11.79 20.75
C LEU A 67 11.19 10.81 21.90
N PRO A 68 10.42 9.69 21.97
CA PRO A 68 10.72 8.57 22.85
C PRO A 68 12.17 8.12 22.69
N LYS A 69 12.85 7.79 23.79
CA LYS A 69 14.31 7.55 23.84
C LYS A 69 14.83 6.63 22.73
N LYS A 70 14.14 5.51 22.47
CA LYS A 70 14.53 4.54 21.42
C LYS A 70 14.38 5.13 20.00
N VAL A 71 13.29 5.86 19.75
CA VAL A 71 13.03 6.53 18.47
C VAL A 71 14.06 7.64 18.24
N ARG A 72 14.32 8.47 19.26
CA ARG A 72 15.32 9.53 19.20
C ARG A 72 16.70 8.99 18.86
N HIS A 73 17.13 7.92 19.53
CA HIS A 73 18.42 7.29 19.29
C HIS A 73 18.56 6.84 17.83
N PHE A 74 17.55 6.14 17.31
CA PHE A 74 17.50 5.74 15.90
C PHE A 74 17.55 6.95 14.95
N VAL A 75 16.73 7.97 15.18
CA VAL A 75 16.70 9.17 14.33
C VAL A 75 18.03 9.93 14.36
N GLU A 76 18.67 10.08 15.52
CA GLU A 76 19.97 10.72 15.65
C GLU A 76 21.09 9.94 14.96
N GLU A 77 21.08 8.61 15.08
CA GLU A 77 22.01 7.74 14.35
C GLU A 77 21.87 7.95 12.83
N GLN A 78 20.63 7.91 12.32
CA GLN A 78 20.38 8.13 10.90
C GLN A 78 20.73 9.56 10.48
N ARG A 79 20.47 10.57 11.32
CA ARG A 79 20.86 11.97 11.06
C ARG A 79 22.38 12.10 10.91
N ARG A 80 23.17 11.46 11.79
CA ARG A 80 24.64 11.49 11.72
C ARG A 80 25.15 10.80 10.45
N LEU A 81 24.57 9.65 10.11
CA LEU A 81 24.94 8.88 8.91
C LEU A 81 24.55 9.60 7.62
N CYS A 82 23.30 10.01 7.48
CA CYS A 82 22.73 10.51 6.22
C CYS A 82 23.00 12.01 5.99
N GLN A 83 23.36 12.76 7.04
CA GLN A 83 23.67 14.20 7.02
C GLN A 83 22.60 15.07 6.35
N PRO A 84 21.31 14.97 6.73
CA PRO A 84 20.27 15.85 6.21
C PRO A 84 20.47 17.29 6.68
N THR A 85 19.96 18.25 5.92
CA THR A 85 19.97 19.67 6.32
C THR A 85 18.95 19.96 7.41
N ASN A 86 17.81 19.28 7.38
CA ASN A 86 16.75 19.41 8.37
C ASN A 86 16.19 18.04 8.74
N VAL A 87 15.65 17.89 9.94
CA VAL A 87 14.88 16.72 10.37
C VAL A 87 13.47 17.18 10.71
N TYR A 88 12.48 16.48 10.19
CA TYR A 88 11.07 16.81 10.38
C TYR A 88 10.31 15.58 10.85
N VAL A 89 9.70 15.65 12.04
CA VAL A 89 8.90 14.56 12.60
C VAL A 89 7.46 14.73 12.17
N CYS A 90 6.95 13.74 11.42
CA CYS A 90 5.60 13.81 10.90
C CYS A 90 4.55 13.51 11.97
N ASP A 91 3.47 14.29 11.98
CA ASP A 91 2.35 14.13 12.93
C ASP A 91 1.13 13.41 12.34
N GLY A 92 1.06 13.27 11.01
CA GLY A 92 -0.03 12.61 10.28
C GLY A 92 -1.30 13.46 10.08
N SER A 93 -1.29 14.73 10.52
CA SER A 93 -2.44 15.65 10.44
C SER A 93 -2.87 15.94 8.99
N ILE A 94 -4.05 16.56 8.84
CA ILE A 94 -4.53 17.00 7.52
C ILE A 94 -3.72 18.20 7.06
N GLU A 95 -3.43 19.12 7.98
CA GLU A 95 -2.66 20.33 7.77
C GLU A 95 -1.23 20.01 7.31
N GLU A 96 -0.57 19.04 7.95
CA GLU A 96 0.72 18.52 7.49
C GLU A 96 0.65 18.01 6.05
N HIS A 97 -0.39 17.22 5.73
CA HIS A 97 -0.55 16.65 4.40
C HIS A 97 -0.69 17.73 3.34
N GLU A 98 -1.52 18.74 3.59
CA GLU A 98 -1.70 19.88 2.68
C GLU A 98 -0.39 20.62 2.43
N VAL A 99 0.42 20.86 3.47
CA VAL A 99 1.73 21.51 3.34
C VAL A 99 2.73 20.63 2.58
N ILE A 100 2.74 19.31 2.81
CA ILE A 100 3.57 18.37 2.06
C ILE A 100 3.17 18.33 0.59
N MET A 101 1.87 18.32 0.27
CA MET A 101 1.40 18.35 -1.12
C MET A 101 1.75 19.66 -1.82
N ALA A 102 1.56 20.80 -1.17
CA ALA A 102 2.00 22.10 -1.70
C ALA A 102 3.52 22.16 -1.92
N PHE A 103 4.30 21.53 -1.04
CA PHE A 103 5.74 21.40 -1.24
C PHE A 103 6.08 20.54 -2.46
N MET A 104 5.39 19.41 -2.67
CA MET A 104 5.57 18.57 -3.86
C MET A 104 5.19 19.31 -5.15
N LEU A 105 4.12 20.11 -5.15
CA LEU A 105 3.76 20.99 -6.26
C LEU A 105 4.84 22.03 -6.54
N LYS A 106 5.35 22.71 -5.50
CA LYS A 106 6.44 23.70 -5.61
C LYS A 106 7.73 23.10 -6.19
N LEU A 107 8.03 21.84 -5.86
CA LEU A 107 9.17 21.10 -6.39
C LEU A 107 8.96 20.62 -7.84
N GLY A 108 7.73 20.70 -8.37
CA GLY A 108 7.38 20.10 -9.66
C GLY A 108 7.45 18.57 -9.65
N LEU A 109 7.34 17.94 -8.48
CA LEU A 109 7.30 16.47 -8.30
C LEU A 109 5.94 15.88 -8.71
N CYS A 110 4.89 16.67 -8.57
CA CYS A 110 3.53 16.28 -8.93
C CYS A 110 2.79 17.44 -9.58
N VAL A 111 1.69 17.13 -10.25
CA VAL A 111 0.71 18.10 -10.75
C VAL A 111 -0.65 17.79 -10.14
N GLU A 112 -1.45 18.83 -9.89
CA GLU A 112 -2.83 18.67 -9.45
C GLU A 112 -3.72 18.31 -10.64
N LEU A 113 -4.64 17.35 -10.44
CA LEU A 113 -5.62 16.94 -11.43
C LEU A 113 -6.90 17.76 -11.24
N LYS A 114 -7.27 18.55 -12.25
CA LYS A 114 -8.44 19.46 -12.16
C LYS A 114 -9.78 18.74 -12.19
N LYS A 115 -9.83 17.55 -12.78
CA LYS A 115 -11.07 16.77 -12.95
C LYS A 115 -11.43 15.94 -11.71
N GLN A 116 -10.47 15.67 -10.83
CA GLN A 116 -10.65 14.90 -9.61
C GLN A 116 -10.30 15.74 -8.37
N ALA A 117 -11.15 15.73 -7.36
CA ALA A 117 -10.97 16.59 -6.19
C ALA A 117 -9.81 16.12 -5.30
N ASN A 118 -8.84 16.99 -5.04
CA ASN A 118 -7.67 16.66 -4.20
C ASN A 118 -6.88 15.43 -4.72
N CYS A 119 -6.70 15.35 -6.04
CA CYS A 119 -5.95 14.29 -6.69
C CYS A 119 -4.72 14.83 -7.40
N TYR A 120 -3.67 14.01 -7.44
CA TYR A 120 -2.36 14.43 -7.94
C TYR A 120 -1.75 13.38 -8.84
N LEU A 121 -0.98 13.82 -9.81
CA LEU A 121 -0.23 12.96 -10.72
C LEU A 121 1.27 13.15 -10.54
N VAL A 122 1.98 12.05 -10.34
CA VAL A 122 3.44 11.94 -10.28
C VAL A 122 3.95 11.17 -11.49
N ARG A 123 5.02 11.67 -12.11
CA ARG A 123 5.75 10.99 -13.17
C ARG A 123 7.17 10.71 -12.70
N THR A 124 7.57 9.46 -12.70
CA THR A 124 8.89 9.05 -12.20
C THR A 124 9.93 9.09 -13.32
N ASP A 125 11.21 8.92 -12.95
CA ASP A 125 12.24 8.50 -13.90
C ASP A 125 11.85 7.13 -14.47
N PRO A 126 11.90 6.91 -15.80
CA PRO A 126 11.58 5.62 -16.43
C PRO A 126 12.41 4.42 -15.92
N ARG A 127 13.57 4.68 -15.30
CA ARG A 127 14.41 3.65 -14.67
C ARG A 127 13.92 3.26 -13.26
N ASP A 128 12.98 3.99 -12.68
CA ASP A 128 12.44 3.79 -11.34
C ASP A 128 10.90 3.67 -11.35
N VAL A 129 10.40 2.58 -11.96
CA VAL A 129 8.97 2.37 -12.28
C VAL A 129 8.37 1.08 -11.71
N ALA A 130 9.20 0.26 -11.08
CA ALA A 130 8.83 -1.06 -10.58
C ALA A 130 9.77 -1.52 -9.47
N ARG A 131 9.42 -2.65 -8.84
CA ARG A 131 10.33 -3.33 -7.91
C ARG A 131 11.51 -3.91 -8.67
N VAL A 132 12.70 -3.85 -8.07
CA VAL A 132 13.93 -4.40 -8.66
C VAL A 132 14.34 -5.66 -7.90
N GLU A 133 13.75 -6.80 -8.28
CA GLU A 133 13.94 -8.06 -7.55
C GLU A 133 15.40 -8.48 -7.46
N GLY A 134 16.17 -8.33 -8.55
CA GLY A 134 17.61 -8.64 -8.57
C GLY A 134 18.46 -7.78 -7.61
N ARG A 135 17.88 -6.73 -7.02
CA ARG A 135 18.52 -5.84 -6.05
C ARG A 135 17.78 -5.81 -4.70
N THR A 136 16.85 -6.73 -4.51
CA THR A 136 16.12 -6.91 -3.26
C THR A 136 16.70 -8.13 -2.54
N CYS A 137 17.27 -7.93 -1.36
CA CYS A 137 17.96 -8.98 -0.62
C CYS A 137 17.51 -9.06 0.85
N ILE A 138 17.78 -10.21 1.47
CA ILE A 138 17.59 -10.45 2.90
C ILE A 138 18.94 -10.90 3.47
N ALA A 139 19.37 -10.25 4.55
CA ALA A 139 20.63 -10.54 5.24
C ALA A 139 20.35 -11.36 6.49
N THR A 140 20.82 -12.61 6.48
CA THR A 140 20.81 -13.53 7.62
C THR A 140 22.20 -14.13 7.78
N ALA A 141 22.55 -14.57 9.00
CA ALA A 141 23.87 -15.14 9.28
C ALA A 141 24.17 -16.36 8.39
N ARG A 142 23.15 -17.19 8.13
CA ARG A 142 23.23 -18.35 7.25
C ARG A 142 22.28 -18.20 6.07
N GLN A 143 22.70 -18.69 4.90
CA GLN A 143 21.91 -18.61 3.67
C GLN A 143 20.60 -19.40 3.79
N GLU A 144 20.63 -20.57 4.42
CA GLU A 144 19.44 -21.44 4.53
C GLU A 144 18.29 -20.81 5.34
N GLU A 145 18.56 -19.80 6.16
CA GLU A 145 17.53 -19.04 6.90
C GLU A 145 16.72 -18.12 5.99
N THR A 146 17.31 -17.70 4.87
CA THR A 146 16.66 -16.82 3.89
C THR A 146 16.09 -17.61 2.70
N VAL A 147 16.88 -18.51 2.10
CA VAL A 147 16.46 -19.33 0.96
C VAL A 147 16.93 -20.77 1.13
N PRO A 148 16.20 -21.79 0.63
CA PRO A 148 16.75 -23.13 0.52
C PRO A 148 18.07 -23.13 -0.27
N ILE A 149 19.01 -23.99 0.13
CA ILE A 149 20.29 -24.11 -0.58
C ILE A 149 20.02 -24.70 -1.98
N PRO A 150 20.29 -23.94 -3.06
CA PRO A 150 20.02 -24.44 -4.40
C PRO A 150 21.03 -25.53 -4.78
N ALA A 151 20.62 -26.43 -5.68
CA ALA A 151 21.53 -27.40 -6.29
C ALA A 151 22.70 -26.68 -7.00
N PRO A 152 23.88 -27.31 -7.15
CA PRO A 152 25.03 -26.72 -7.81
C PRO A 152 24.68 -26.16 -9.20
N GLY A 153 25.09 -24.91 -9.47
CA GLY A 153 24.81 -24.22 -10.74
C GLY A 153 23.41 -23.60 -10.87
N VAL A 154 22.51 -23.79 -9.89
CA VAL A 154 21.16 -23.23 -9.91
C VAL A 154 21.10 -21.94 -9.09
N LYS A 155 20.62 -20.86 -9.70
CA LYS A 155 20.33 -19.62 -8.96
C LYS A 155 18.97 -19.73 -8.26
N SER A 156 18.91 -19.36 -6.99
CA SER A 156 17.63 -19.30 -6.27
C SER A 156 16.66 -18.34 -6.96
N ILE A 157 15.43 -18.82 -7.13
CA ILE A 157 14.26 -18.05 -7.58
C ILE A 157 13.35 -17.69 -6.40
N LEU A 158 13.70 -18.13 -5.20
CA LEU A 158 12.93 -17.99 -3.96
C LEU A 158 13.46 -16.82 -3.11
N GLY A 159 14.17 -15.87 -3.72
CA GLY A 159 14.76 -14.71 -3.05
C GLY A 159 16.27 -14.63 -3.20
N ASN A 160 16.83 -13.51 -2.75
CA ASN A 160 18.27 -13.26 -2.77
C ASN A 160 18.76 -13.12 -1.33
N TRP A 161 19.64 -14.02 -0.92
CA TRP A 161 20.40 -13.88 0.31
C TRP A 161 21.64 -13.03 0.06
N ILE A 162 22.07 -12.29 1.07
CA ILE A 162 23.35 -11.57 1.10
C ILE A 162 23.99 -11.77 2.47
N ALA A 163 25.31 -11.94 2.52
CA ALA A 163 26.03 -12.00 3.79
C ALA A 163 25.94 -10.64 4.52
N PRO A 164 25.72 -10.62 5.85
CA PRO A 164 25.63 -9.36 6.60
C PRO A 164 26.83 -8.42 6.41
N GLU A 165 28.05 -8.96 6.33
CA GLU A 165 29.27 -8.17 6.09
C GLU A 165 29.32 -7.54 4.70
N GLU A 166 28.82 -8.26 3.69
CA GLU A 166 28.75 -7.75 2.33
C GLU A 166 27.72 -6.63 2.23
N LEU A 167 26.55 -6.81 2.84
CA LEU A 167 25.53 -5.77 2.91
C LEU A 167 26.08 -4.52 3.62
N ARG A 168 26.80 -4.68 4.74
CA ARG A 168 27.44 -3.57 5.46
C ARG A 168 28.39 -2.77 4.56
N LYS A 169 29.23 -3.44 3.76
CA LYS A 169 30.13 -2.77 2.80
C LYS A 169 29.35 -1.95 1.77
N ILE A 170 28.31 -2.53 1.16
CA ILE A 170 27.48 -1.84 0.17
C ILE A 170 26.80 -0.60 0.79
N LEU A 171 26.24 -0.74 1.99
CA LEU A 171 25.57 0.37 2.68
C LEU A 171 26.56 1.46 3.11
N ALA A 172 27.78 1.10 3.50
CA ALA A 172 28.84 2.06 3.82
C ALA A 172 29.26 2.92 2.60
N GLU A 173 29.10 2.42 1.38
CA GLU A 173 29.37 3.18 0.16
C GLU A 173 28.21 4.08 -0.30
N CYS A 174 26.99 3.82 0.19
CA CYS A 174 25.77 4.47 -0.31
C CYS A 174 25.15 5.45 0.71
N MET A 175 25.08 5.07 1.98
CA MET A 175 24.33 5.78 3.01
C MET A 175 25.02 7.06 3.53
N PRO A 176 26.36 7.11 3.73
CA PRO A 176 27.00 8.31 4.28
C PRO A 176 26.72 9.57 3.45
N GLY A 177 26.08 10.57 4.08
CA GLY A 177 25.76 11.84 3.44
C GLY A 177 24.71 11.78 2.34
N CYS A 178 23.94 10.69 2.21
CA CYS A 178 22.97 10.51 1.13
C CYS A 178 21.84 11.53 1.11
N MET A 179 21.55 12.20 2.25
CA MET A 179 20.48 13.19 2.40
C MET A 179 20.97 14.64 2.46
N LYS A 180 22.24 14.92 2.16
CA LYS A 180 22.78 16.30 2.13
C LYS A 180 21.89 17.23 1.31
N GLY A 181 21.56 18.39 1.87
CA GLY A 181 20.71 19.40 1.22
C GLY A 181 19.22 19.04 1.20
N ARG A 182 18.80 17.97 1.87
CA ARG A 182 17.39 17.52 1.94
C ARG A 182 16.90 17.52 3.38
N THR A 183 15.59 17.43 3.53
CA THR A 183 14.95 17.14 4.82
C THR A 183 14.83 15.64 5.00
N MET A 184 15.23 15.14 6.17
CA MET A 184 14.88 13.80 6.64
C MET A 184 13.53 13.88 7.34
N PHE A 185 12.51 13.29 6.72
CA PHE A 185 11.21 13.07 7.31
C PHE A 185 11.25 11.82 8.18
N VAL A 186 10.77 11.93 9.41
CA VAL A 186 10.57 10.81 10.34
C VAL A 186 9.09 10.49 10.34
N ILE A 187 8.73 9.28 9.90
CA ILE A 187 7.36 8.81 9.72
C ILE A 187 7.09 7.72 10.76
N PRO A 188 6.44 8.05 11.88
CA PRO A 188 5.89 7.05 12.78
C PRO A 188 4.64 6.44 12.15
N PHE A 189 4.56 5.12 12.06
CA PHE A 189 3.39 4.44 11.51
C PHE A 189 3.07 3.14 12.24
N CYS A 190 1.82 2.72 12.14
CA CYS A 190 1.32 1.46 12.63
C CYS A 190 0.73 0.62 11.48
N MET A 191 1.12 -0.66 11.46
CA MET A 191 0.49 -1.70 10.66
C MET A 191 -0.62 -2.34 11.50
N CYS A 192 -1.80 -2.51 10.91
CA CYS A 192 -3.07 -2.82 11.59
C CYS A 192 -3.62 -1.66 12.45
N PRO A 193 -4.89 -1.72 12.88
CA PRO A 193 -5.40 -0.85 13.95
C PRO A 193 -4.50 -0.93 15.19
N VAL A 194 -4.25 0.20 15.86
CA VAL A 194 -3.24 0.31 16.95
C VAL A 194 -3.57 -0.61 18.14
N GLU A 195 -4.85 -0.82 18.35
CA GLU A 195 -5.44 -1.65 19.39
C GLU A 195 -5.38 -3.16 19.06
N SER A 196 -5.04 -3.52 17.83
CA SER A 196 -4.97 -4.92 17.41
C SER A 196 -3.84 -5.66 18.13
N PRO A 197 -4.02 -6.92 18.55
CA PRO A 197 -2.90 -7.74 19.05
C PRO A 197 -1.81 -7.99 18.00
N LEU A 198 -2.18 -7.95 16.72
CA LEU A 198 -1.25 -8.05 15.60
C LEU A 198 -0.58 -6.71 15.25
N SER A 199 -0.95 -5.60 15.90
CA SER A 199 -0.35 -4.30 15.59
C SER A 199 1.16 -4.31 15.73
N ARG A 200 1.85 -3.82 14.71
CA ARG A 200 3.29 -3.62 14.74
C ARG A 200 3.61 -2.19 14.32
N LEU A 201 4.54 -1.57 15.05
CA LEU A 201 4.95 -0.19 14.81
C LEU A 201 6.18 -0.16 13.91
N GLY A 202 6.35 0.93 13.18
CA GLY A 202 7.58 1.23 12.47
C GLY A 202 7.89 2.72 12.52
N ILE A 203 9.18 3.04 12.44
CA ILE A 203 9.66 4.40 12.22
C ILE A 203 10.42 4.40 10.90
N GLN A 204 9.87 5.07 9.90
CA GLN A 204 10.54 5.26 8.62
C GLN A 204 11.21 6.63 8.54
N VAL A 205 12.52 6.66 8.31
CA VAL A 205 13.22 7.88 7.89
C VAL A 205 13.32 7.92 6.36
N THR A 206 13.03 9.07 5.76
CA THR A 206 13.10 9.26 4.31
C THR A 206 13.45 10.69 3.92
N ASP A 207 14.08 10.88 2.77
CA ASP A 207 14.31 12.19 2.15
C ASP A 207 13.31 12.55 1.03
N SER A 208 12.14 11.90 1.01
CA SER A 208 11.16 12.00 -0.08
C SER A 208 9.78 12.42 0.44
N PRO A 209 9.27 13.61 0.06
CA PRO A 209 7.92 14.04 0.44
C PRO A 209 6.83 13.19 -0.23
N TYR A 210 7.10 12.60 -1.41
CA TYR A 210 6.20 11.64 -2.06
C TYR A 210 5.96 10.40 -1.18
N VAL A 211 7.03 9.91 -0.53
CA VAL A 211 6.94 8.78 0.41
C VAL A 211 6.12 9.16 1.63
N VAL A 212 6.31 10.36 2.18
CA VAL A 212 5.49 10.89 3.30
C VAL A 212 4.01 10.89 2.94
N ALA A 213 3.65 11.52 1.82
CA ALA A 213 2.25 11.62 1.37
C ALA A 213 1.62 10.24 1.12
N SER A 214 2.37 9.33 0.50
CA SER A 214 1.90 7.97 0.21
C SER A 214 1.80 7.10 1.46
N MET A 215 2.75 7.21 2.40
CA MET A 215 2.70 6.47 3.68
C MET A 215 1.53 6.92 4.55
N ARG A 216 1.15 8.20 4.51
CA ARG A 216 -0.06 8.71 5.17
C ARG A 216 -1.33 8.02 4.68
N ILE A 217 -1.40 7.73 3.37
CA ILE A 217 -2.52 6.98 2.77
C ILE A 217 -2.44 5.50 3.14
N MET A 218 -1.26 4.89 2.99
CA MET A 218 -1.10 3.44 3.06
C MET A 218 -0.99 2.88 4.48
N THR A 219 -0.76 3.72 5.48
CA THR A 219 -0.55 3.30 6.88
C THR A 219 -1.32 4.18 7.85
N ARG A 220 -1.46 3.74 9.12
CA ARG A 220 -1.87 4.63 10.21
C ARG A 220 -0.65 5.41 10.69
N MET A 221 -0.41 6.54 10.05
CA MET A 221 0.74 7.41 10.28
C MET A 221 0.45 8.47 11.35
N GLY A 222 1.45 8.83 12.15
CA GLY A 222 1.45 10.07 12.93
C GLY A 222 1.54 9.91 14.46
N ALA A 223 1.05 10.91 15.18
CA ALA A 223 1.25 11.07 16.62
C ALA A 223 0.78 9.87 17.46
N LYS A 224 -0.34 9.22 17.08
CA LYS A 224 -0.82 8.01 17.77
C LYS A 224 0.16 6.84 17.65
N ALA A 225 0.72 6.61 16.46
CA ALA A 225 1.73 5.57 16.25
C ALA A 225 3.01 5.91 17.01
N LEU A 226 3.43 7.17 17.01
CA LEU A 226 4.57 7.64 17.78
C LEU A 226 4.39 7.40 19.29
N ALA A 227 3.23 7.73 19.85
CA ALA A 227 2.94 7.53 21.26
C ALA A 227 3.04 6.04 21.66
N ALA A 228 2.55 5.13 20.81
CA ALA A 228 2.60 3.69 21.05
C ALA A 228 4.03 3.11 21.10
N THR A 229 5.03 3.80 20.52
CA THR A 229 6.44 3.36 20.58
C THR A 229 7.08 3.50 21.97
N LYS A 230 6.39 4.17 22.91
CA LYS A 230 6.83 4.21 24.32
C LYS A 230 6.78 2.83 24.98
N GLU A 231 5.83 1.99 24.56
CA GLU A 231 5.55 0.69 25.16
C GLU A 231 5.96 -0.47 24.25
N LYS A 232 5.77 -0.32 22.93
CA LYS A 232 6.03 -1.37 21.94
C LYS A 232 7.36 -1.16 21.21
N GLN A 233 7.99 -2.26 20.80
CA GLN A 233 9.11 -2.22 19.86
C GLN A 233 8.63 -1.77 18.47
N PHE A 234 9.54 -1.24 17.66
CA PHE A 234 9.24 -0.81 16.30
C PHE A 234 10.27 -1.35 15.31
N VAL A 235 9.85 -1.52 14.07
CA VAL A 235 10.75 -1.84 12.94
C VAL A 235 11.45 -0.57 12.47
N LYS A 236 12.77 -0.64 12.36
CA LYS A 236 13.62 0.44 11.85
C LYS A 236 13.55 0.45 10.32
N CYS A 237 13.06 1.53 9.73
CA CYS A 237 12.93 1.67 8.30
C CYS A 237 13.79 2.86 7.82
N VAL A 238 14.82 2.61 7.03
CA VAL A 238 15.70 3.65 6.49
C VAL A 238 15.55 3.69 4.98
N HIS A 239 15.22 4.86 4.44
CA HIS A 239 15.04 5.07 3.01
C HIS A 239 15.75 6.33 2.54
N SER A 240 16.47 6.27 1.42
CA SER A 240 16.94 7.45 0.70
C SER A 240 16.81 7.27 -0.81
N MET A 241 16.43 8.35 -1.51
CA MET A 241 16.45 8.40 -2.97
C MET A 241 17.89 8.35 -3.54
N GLY A 242 18.92 8.55 -2.72
CA GLY A 242 20.32 8.41 -3.10
C GLY A 242 20.85 9.54 -3.99
N ARG A 243 20.26 10.74 -3.88
CA ARG A 243 20.57 11.92 -4.70
C ARG A 243 20.83 13.15 -3.84
N PRO A 244 21.93 13.20 -3.07
CA PRO A 244 22.29 14.37 -2.26
C PRO A 244 22.50 15.62 -3.12
N LEU A 245 22.40 16.80 -2.51
CA LEU A 245 22.69 18.09 -3.14
C LEU A 245 24.12 18.58 -2.82
N PRO A 246 24.74 19.37 -3.73
CA PRO A 246 24.26 19.70 -5.08
C PRO A 246 24.17 18.45 -5.97
N LEU A 247 23.20 18.45 -6.89
CA LEU A 247 22.97 17.30 -7.78
C LEU A 247 24.19 17.08 -8.68
N LYS A 248 24.65 15.84 -8.76
CA LYS A 248 25.72 15.44 -9.70
C LYS A 248 25.23 15.30 -11.14
N GLU A 249 23.93 15.06 -11.31
CA GLU A 249 23.27 14.78 -12.58
C GLU A 249 21.86 15.37 -12.58
N PRO A 250 21.33 15.79 -13.74
CA PRO A 250 19.98 16.31 -13.86
C PRO A 250 18.95 15.23 -13.47
N LEU A 251 17.80 15.69 -12.98
CA LEU A 251 16.67 14.81 -12.70
C LEU A 251 15.83 14.62 -13.96
N ILE A 252 15.36 13.40 -14.21
CA ILE A 252 14.35 13.11 -15.21
C ILE A 252 12.98 13.24 -14.53
N ASN A 253 12.06 14.01 -15.12
CA ASN A 253 10.72 14.25 -14.58
C ASN A 253 10.70 14.81 -13.15
N ASN A 254 11.74 15.57 -12.76
CA ASN A 254 11.97 16.04 -11.39
C ASN A 254 12.03 14.91 -10.33
N TRP A 255 12.18 13.66 -10.74
CA TRP A 255 12.19 12.50 -9.86
C TRP A 255 13.62 12.13 -9.44
N PRO A 256 14.00 12.28 -8.16
CA PRO A 256 15.31 11.84 -7.69
C PRO A 256 15.35 10.31 -7.63
N CYS A 257 16.33 9.66 -8.25
CA CYS A 257 16.60 8.24 -8.01
C CYS A 257 18.06 7.94 -8.34
N ASN A 258 18.57 6.80 -7.87
CA ASN A 258 19.89 6.29 -8.17
C ASN A 258 19.80 4.83 -8.65
N PRO A 259 19.31 4.59 -9.89
CA PRO A 259 19.09 3.24 -10.42
C PRO A 259 20.32 2.36 -10.39
N GLU A 260 21.51 2.95 -10.53
CA GLU A 260 22.80 2.25 -10.60
C GLU A 260 23.18 1.67 -9.24
N LYS A 261 22.82 2.34 -8.14
CA LYS A 261 23.08 1.89 -6.76
C LYS A 261 21.85 1.39 -6.00
N THR A 262 20.69 1.27 -6.66
CA THR A 262 19.46 0.80 -6.00
C THR A 262 19.70 -0.49 -5.24
N ILE A 263 19.33 -0.54 -3.96
CA ILE A 263 19.36 -1.76 -3.13
C ILE A 263 18.22 -1.70 -2.12
N ILE A 264 17.49 -2.81 -1.96
CA ILE A 264 16.41 -2.94 -1.00
C ILE A 264 16.73 -4.12 -0.10
N SER A 265 17.17 -3.85 1.12
CA SER A 265 17.69 -4.85 2.05
C SER A 265 16.82 -5.00 3.29
N HIS A 266 16.77 -6.22 3.82
CA HIS A 266 16.00 -6.58 5.00
C HIS A 266 16.92 -7.33 5.95
N ILE A 267 16.91 -6.94 7.22
CA ILE A 267 17.77 -7.50 8.27
C ILE A 267 16.81 -7.99 9.37
N PRO A 268 16.25 -9.21 9.24
CA PRO A 268 15.17 -9.67 10.12
C PRO A 268 15.58 -9.78 11.60
N HIS A 269 16.84 -10.11 11.86
CA HIS A 269 17.36 -10.20 13.23
C HIS A 269 17.25 -8.87 13.97
N ASP A 270 17.56 -7.76 13.29
CA ASP A 270 17.59 -6.42 13.86
C ASP A 270 16.28 -5.65 13.67
N ASN A 271 15.26 -6.31 13.10
CA ASN A 271 14.00 -5.71 12.68
C ASN A 271 14.24 -4.42 11.88
N GLU A 272 15.14 -4.50 10.91
CA GLU A 272 15.60 -3.36 10.14
C GLU A 272 15.40 -3.56 8.64
N ILE A 273 15.04 -2.46 7.97
CA ILE A 273 14.88 -2.37 6.52
C ILE A 273 15.71 -1.17 6.08
N VAL A 274 16.61 -1.37 5.12
CA VAL A 274 17.39 -0.29 4.52
C VAL A 274 17.17 -0.32 3.00
N SER A 275 16.62 0.76 2.46
CA SER A 275 16.34 0.93 1.04
C SER A 275 17.03 2.19 0.51
N PHE A 276 17.71 2.04 -0.62
CA PHE A 276 18.48 3.12 -1.24
C PHE A 276 18.20 3.17 -2.74
N GLY A 277 18.12 4.38 -3.29
CA GLY A 277 18.18 4.66 -4.73
C GLY A 277 16.86 4.59 -5.49
N SER A 278 15.76 4.16 -4.88
CA SER A 278 14.45 4.06 -5.55
C SER A 278 13.36 4.71 -4.73
N GLY A 279 12.59 5.62 -5.35
CA GLY A 279 11.41 6.23 -4.75
C GLY A 279 10.11 5.51 -5.04
N TYR A 280 10.14 4.46 -5.86
CA TYR A 280 8.94 3.85 -6.39
C TYR A 280 8.32 2.84 -5.42
N GLY A 281 7.06 3.09 -5.04
CA GLY A 281 6.11 2.12 -4.48
C GLY A 281 6.73 1.14 -3.48
N GLY A 282 6.76 -0.15 -3.82
CA GLY A 282 7.22 -1.21 -2.91
C GLY A 282 8.70 -1.18 -2.52
N ASN A 283 9.51 -0.30 -3.12
CA ASN A 283 10.91 -0.08 -2.73
C ASN A 283 11.04 1.05 -1.69
N SER A 284 10.07 1.98 -1.64
CA SER A 284 10.16 3.20 -0.82
C SER A 284 9.06 3.30 0.26
N LEU A 285 7.88 2.72 0.02
CA LEU A 285 6.82 2.55 1.02
C LEU A 285 7.14 1.33 1.87
N LEU A 286 8.10 1.47 2.80
CA LEU A 286 8.72 0.33 3.48
C LEU A 286 7.74 -0.46 4.35
N ALA A 287 6.66 0.17 4.81
CA ALA A 287 5.54 -0.50 5.47
C ALA A 287 4.91 -1.63 4.63
N LYS A 288 4.87 -1.50 3.30
CA LYS A 288 4.09 -2.40 2.44
C LYS A 288 4.78 -3.74 2.21
N LYS A 289 5.68 -3.84 1.23
CA LYS A 289 6.30 -5.13 0.89
C LYS A 289 7.46 -5.50 1.80
N CYS A 290 8.27 -4.52 2.19
CA CYS A 290 9.44 -4.77 3.01
C CYS A 290 9.05 -5.17 4.42
N PHE A 291 8.17 -4.42 5.06
CA PHE A 291 7.68 -4.74 6.39
C PHE A 291 6.55 -5.77 6.33
N ALA A 292 5.38 -5.43 5.79
CA ALA A 292 4.21 -6.27 5.99
C ALA A 292 4.25 -7.67 5.37
N LEU A 293 5.21 -7.92 4.48
CA LEU A 293 5.54 -9.28 4.03
C LEU A 293 6.91 -9.74 4.54
N ARG A 294 8.02 -9.16 4.09
CA ARG A 294 9.34 -9.82 4.32
C ARG A 294 9.76 -9.86 5.80
N ILE A 295 9.70 -8.72 6.50
CA ILE A 295 9.92 -8.70 7.96
C ILE A 295 8.73 -9.33 8.69
N GLY A 296 7.51 -9.10 8.20
CA GLY A 296 6.26 -9.65 8.73
C GLY A 296 6.27 -11.17 8.82
N CYS A 297 6.66 -11.89 7.76
CA CYS A 297 6.77 -13.35 7.76
C CYS A 297 7.79 -13.83 8.81
N ASN A 298 8.91 -13.11 8.96
CA ASN A 298 9.93 -13.45 9.96
C ASN A 298 9.44 -13.20 11.40
N LEU A 299 8.63 -12.16 11.62
CA LEU A 299 7.98 -11.92 12.91
C LEU A 299 6.89 -12.95 13.18
N GLY A 300 6.02 -13.20 12.20
CA GLY A 300 4.98 -14.21 12.25
C GLY A 300 5.50 -15.59 12.60
N LYS A 301 6.59 -16.03 11.94
CA LYS A 301 7.27 -17.28 12.27
C LYS A 301 7.78 -17.34 13.71
N ARG A 302 8.30 -16.22 14.23
CA ARG A 302 8.82 -16.13 15.62
C ARG A 302 7.70 -16.08 16.66
N GLU A 303 6.55 -15.54 16.30
CA GLU A 303 5.48 -15.17 17.23
C GLU A 303 4.19 -16.00 17.05
N GLY A 304 4.15 -16.93 16.09
CA GLY A 304 3.02 -17.85 15.89
C GLY A 304 1.86 -17.29 15.06
N TRP A 305 2.12 -16.41 14.09
CA TRP A 305 1.12 -15.85 13.17
C TRP A 305 1.65 -15.81 11.72
N LEU A 306 0.79 -15.50 10.74
CA LEU A 306 1.10 -15.57 9.31
C LEU A 306 1.02 -14.18 8.67
N ALA A 307 1.98 -13.85 7.81
CA ALA A 307 1.98 -12.64 7.01
C ALA A 307 1.97 -13.00 5.52
N GLU A 308 0.87 -12.75 4.83
CA GLU A 308 0.61 -13.35 3.52
C GLU A 308 0.29 -12.34 2.42
N HIS A 309 0.69 -12.66 1.19
CA HIS A 309 0.36 -11.88 -0.01
C HIS A 309 -1.06 -12.18 -0.50
N MET A 310 -2.04 -11.94 0.37
CA MET A 310 -3.43 -12.29 0.16
C MET A 310 -4.31 -11.05 0.15
N LEU A 311 -5.29 -11.03 -0.75
CA LEU A 311 -6.46 -10.18 -0.56
C LEU A 311 -7.28 -10.70 0.61
N LEU A 312 -8.07 -9.81 1.20
CA LEU A 312 -9.05 -10.10 2.22
C LEU A 312 -10.41 -9.61 1.74
N CYS A 313 -11.25 -10.55 1.33
CA CYS A 313 -12.60 -10.27 0.89
C CYS A 313 -13.57 -11.23 1.53
N CYS A 314 -14.84 -10.90 1.53
CA CYS A 314 -15.84 -11.84 2.02
C CYS A 314 -16.19 -12.84 0.88
N LYS A 315 -16.72 -14.05 1.15
CA LYS A 315 -17.41 -14.93 0.18
C LYS A 315 -18.60 -15.62 0.84
N ALA A 316 -19.73 -15.67 0.14
CA ALA A 316 -20.95 -16.32 0.61
C ALA A 316 -20.79 -17.85 0.73
N ALA A 317 -21.46 -18.43 1.73
CA ALA A 317 -21.72 -19.88 1.82
C ALA A 317 -23.23 -20.13 1.70
N GLU A 318 -23.65 -20.96 0.73
CA GLU A 318 -24.96 -21.60 0.80
C GLU A 318 -24.88 -22.75 1.81
N ARG A 319 -25.77 -22.75 2.80
CA ARG A 319 -26.03 -23.96 3.58
C ARG A 319 -26.79 -24.92 2.66
N ALA A 320 -26.20 -26.06 2.32
CA ALA A 320 -26.95 -27.16 1.77
C ALA A 320 -28.08 -27.50 2.76
N ALA A 321 -29.32 -27.37 2.32
CA ALA A 321 -30.49 -27.58 3.15
C ALA A 321 -30.60 -29.07 3.54
N GLY A 322 -30.18 -29.40 4.77
CA GLY A 322 -30.67 -30.58 5.45
C GLY A 322 -32.08 -30.29 5.96
N HIS A 323 -33.05 -31.09 5.52
CA HIS A 323 -34.42 -31.07 6.01
C HIS A 323 -34.47 -31.15 7.55
N THR A 324 -35.07 -30.15 8.20
CA THR A 324 -35.91 -30.36 9.40
C THR A 324 -36.82 -29.15 9.61
N LEU A 325 -38.10 -29.45 9.81
CA LEU A 325 -39.21 -28.50 9.93
C LEU A 325 -39.28 -27.87 11.33
N GLY A 326 -39.77 -26.61 11.37
CA GLY A 326 -40.60 -26.08 12.46
C GLY A 326 -39.91 -25.18 13.50
N HIS A 327 -40.13 -23.85 13.44
CA HIS A 327 -41.11 -23.13 14.27
C HIS A 327 -41.01 -21.60 14.05
N ASN A 328 -42.16 -20.94 13.97
CA ASN A 328 -42.32 -19.49 13.85
C ASN A 328 -42.18 -18.76 15.21
N SER A 329 -41.46 -17.63 15.21
CA SER A 329 -41.74 -16.34 15.89
C SER A 329 -40.58 -15.41 15.52
N GLY A 330 -40.77 -14.24 14.92
CA GLY A 330 -41.45 -13.06 15.45
C GLY A 330 -40.38 -12.08 15.97
N GLU A 331 -40.21 -10.94 15.28
CA GLU A 331 -39.25 -9.84 15.54
C GLU A 331 -37.77 -10.03 15.15
N ARG A 332 -37.45 -9.79 13.86
CA ARG A 332 -36.07 -9.47 13.43
C ARG A 332 -35.79 -7.99 13.60
N ARG A 333 -34.99 -7.64 14.62
CA ARG A 333 -34.23 -6.38 14.66
C ARG A 333 -33.34 -6.32 13.42
N ARG A 334 -33.47 -5.24 12.63
CA ARG A 334 -32.57 -4.92 11.51
C ARG A 334 -31.23 -4.46 12.08
N SER A 335 -30.22 -5.32 12.05
CA SER A 335 -28.83 -4.98 12.32
C SER A 335 -28.02 -5.14 11.04
N GLN A 336 -27.50 -4.01 10.55
CA GLN A 336 -26.61 -3.89 9.40
C GLN A 336 -25.24 -4.50 9.74
N ILE A 337 -24.89 -5.62 9.12
CA ILE A 337 -23.55 -6.20 9.12
C ILE A 337 -23.40 -6.89 7.77
N LEU A 338 -22.65 -6.31 6.83
CA LEU A 338 -22.55 -6.81 5.46
C LEU A 338 -21.11 -7.23 5.18
N GLY A 339 -21.00 -8.42 4.58
CA GLY A 339 -19.90 -8.92 3.76
C GLY A 339 -20.49 -9.50 2.48
N LEU A 340 -19.79 -10.41 1.82
CA LEU A 340 -20.35 -11.27 0.77
C LEU A 340 -21.45 -12.14 1.40
N THR A 341 -22.64 -11.58 1.32
CA THR A 341 -23.84 -12.00 2.02
C THR A 341 -24.65 -12.76 0.99
N ALA A 342 -24.82 -14.06 1.23
CA ALA A 342 -25.74 -14.86 0.43
C ALA A 342 -27.15 -14.25 0.52
N PRO A 343 -28.06 -14.52 -0.42
CA PRO A 343 -29.47 -14.11 -0.30
C PRO A 343 -30.13 -14.52 1.03
N SER A 344 -29.59 -15.55 1.70
CA SER A 344 -30.00 -16.02 3.02
C SER A 344 -29.61 -15.09 4.19
N GLY A 345 -28.72 -14.12 3.97
CA GLY A 345 -28.17 -13.24 5.00
C GLY A 345 -26.88 -13.73 5.66
N VAL A 346 -26.33 -14.89 5.25
CA VAL A 346 -25.10 -15.45 5.82
C VAL A 346 -23.86 -14.77 5.22
N LYS A 347 -22.97 -14.29 6.10
CA LYS A 347 -21.70 -13.61 5.79
C LYS A 347 -20.51 -14.51 6.18
N SER A 348 -19.55 -14.72 5.28
CA SER A 348 -18.33 -15.51 5.58
C SER A 348 -17.07 -14.88 4.97
N TYR A 349 -15.95 -14.79 5.70
CA TYR A 349 -14.74 -14.15 5.17
C TYR A 349 -13.79 -15.13 4.48
N VAL A 350 -13.10 -14.68 3.44
CA VAL A 350 -12.10 -15.45 2.71
C VAL A 350 -10.83 -14.64 2.47
N VAL A 351 -9.72 -15.36 2.31
CA VAL A 351 -8.46 -14.78 1.85
C VAL A 351 -8.08 -15.38 0.51
N GLY A 352 -7.40 -14.60 -0.33
CA GLY A 352 -7.04 -15.01 -1.68
C GLY A 352 -5.59 -14.69 -2.04
N ALA A 353 -4.75 -15.70 -2.19
CA ALA A 353 -3.38 -15.58 -2.66
C ALA A 353 -3.33 -15.72 -4.19
N PHE A 354 -3.16 -14.59 -4.86
CA PHE A 354 -2.92 -14.54 -6.31
C PHE A 354 -1.65 -13.73 -6.58
N PRO A 355 -0.81 -14.11 -7.56
CA PRO A 355 0.36 -13.31 -7.93
C PRO A 355 0.02 -11.86 -8.30
N SER A 356 1.03 -11.00 -8.38
CA SER A 356 0.85 -9.64 -8.91
C SER A 356 0.19 -9.67 -10.29
N ALA A 357 -0.70 -8.72 -10.57
CA ALA A 357 -1.47 -8.61 -11.82
C ALA A 357 -2.35 -9.85 -12.17
N CYS A 358 -2.73 -10.65 -11.17
CA CYS A 358 -3.64 -11.80 -11.31
C CYS A 358 -5.02 -11.57 -10.67
N GLY A 359 -5.43 -10.31 -10.48
CA GLY A 359 -6.84 -9.97 -10.16
C GLY A 359 -7.20 -9.84 -8.68
N LYS A 360 -6.22 -9.72 -7.76
CA LYS A 360 -6.51 -9.53 -6.33
C LYS A 360 -7.45 -8.34 -6.06
N THR A 361 -7.07 -7.14 -6.49
CA THR A 361 -7.89 -5.94 -6.30
C THR A 361 -9.26 -6.05 -6.95
N ASN A 362 -9.36 -6.67 -8.14
CA ASN A 362 -10.65 -6.91 -8.79
C ASN A 362 -11.55 -7.84 -7.98
N LEU A 363 -11.01 -8.92 -7.40
CA LEU A 363 -11.78 -9.85 -6.59
C LEU A 363 -12.12 -9.25 -5.21
N ALA A 364 -11.21 -8.49 -4.62
CA ALA A 364 -11.42 -7.82 -3.34
C ALA A 364 -12.52 -6.76 -3.40
N MET A 365 -12.68 -6.11 -4.55
CA MET A 365 -13.65 -5.04 -4.79
C MET A 365 -14.73 -5.43 -5.81
N ILE A 366 -15.02 -6.73 -5.93
CA ILE A 366 -15.92 -7.24 -6.97
C ILE A 366 -17.33 -6.66 -6.83
N THR A 367 -17.98 -6.38 -7.96
CA THR A 367 -19.44 -6.18 -8.01
C THR A 367 -20.06 -7.50 -8.44
N PRO A 368 -20.75 -8.24 -7.54
CA PRO A 368 -21.34 -9.52 -7.90
C PRO A 368 -22.36 -9.37 -9.03
N THR A 369 -22.30 -10.27 -10.02
CA THR A 369 -23.31 -10.37 -11.08
C THR A 369 -24.49 -11.26 -10.68
N LEU A 370 -24.34 -12.07 -9.64
CA LEU A 370 -25.38 -12.96 -9.13
C LEU A 370 -26.39 -12.16 -8.28
N PRO A 371 -27.70 -12.23 -8.58
CA PRO A 371 -28.72 -11.51 -7.81
C PRO A 371 -28.72 -11.87 -6.32
N GLY A 372 -28.85 -10.86 -5.46
CA GLY A 372 -28.91 -11.02 -4.00
C GLY A 372 -27.57 -11.31 -3.32
N TYR A 373 -26.47 -11.43 -4.07
CA TYR A 373 -25.13 -11.46 -3.51
C TYR A 373 -24.59 -10.03 -3.40
N HIS A 374 -24.08 -9.69 -2.23
CA HIS A 374 -23.32 -8.46 -1.99
C HIS A 374 -21.84 -8.78 -1.87
N ALA A 375 -20.92 -7.81 -1.85
CA ALA A 375 -19.51 -8.03 -1.54
C ALA A 375 -18.91 -6.81 -0.86
N GLU A 376 -17.99 -7.04 0.07
CA GLU A 376 -17.19 -6.00 0.72
C GLU A 376 -15.71 -6.35 0.78
N CYS A 377 -14.92 -5.29 0.84
CA CYS A 377 -13.47 -5.30 0.87
C CYS A 377 -12.98 -5.04 2.29
N VAL A 378 -12.12 -5.92 2.82
CA VAL A 378 -11.34 -5.65 4.04
C VAL A 378 -9.93 -5.18 3.67
N GLY A 379 -9.32 -5.80 2.66
CA GLY A 379 -8.01 -5.44 2.12
C GLY A 379 -7.77 -6.11 0.77
N ASP A 380 -6.89 -5.54 -0.06
CA ASP A 380 -6.72 -6.01 -1.45
C ASP A 380 -5.40 -6.74 -1.73
N ASP A 381 -4.42 -6.67 -0.82
CA ASP A 381 -3.06 -7.11 -1.14
C ASP A 381 -2.33 -7.83 0.00
N ILE A 382 -2.56 -7.51 1.27
CA ILE A 382 -1.84 -8.13 2.40
C ILE A 382 -2.83 -8.58 3.49
N ALA A 383 -2.59 -9.78 4.02
CA ALA A 383 -3.34 -10.35 5.14
C ALA A 383 -2.36 -10.76 6.25
N TRP A 384 -2.63 -10.33 7.48
CA TRP A 384 -1.99 -10.93 8.66
C TRP A 384 -3.00 -11.83 9.36
N LEU A 385 -2.66 -13.10 9.52
CA LEU A 385 -3.55 -14.13 10.06
C LEU A 385 -3.02 -14.71 11.36
N TYR A 386 -3.92 -15.05 12.28
CA TYR A 386 -3.59 -15.73 13.53
C TYR A 386 -4.78 -16.58 13.99
N PHE A 387 -4.55 -17.54 14.88
CA PHE A 387 -5.63 -18.24 15.56
C PHE A 387 -5.99 -17.52 16.85
N ASP A 388 -7.27 -17.21 17.05
CA ASP A 388 -7.76 -16.66 18.31
C ASP A 388 -7.85 -17.74 19.41
N GLU A 389 -8.22 -17.34 20.63
CA GLU A 389 -8.37 -18.22 21.80
C GLU A 389 -9.39 -19.35 21.60
N ASN A 390 -10.29 -19.24 20.61
CA ASN A 390 -11.28 -20.26 20.27
C ASN A 390 -10.82 -21.15 19.10
N GLY A 391 -9.57 -21.00 18.64
CA GLY A 391 -9.03 -21.73 17.49
C GLY A 391 -9.59 -21.25 16.14
N ILE A 392 -10.23 -20.08 16.08
CA ILE A 392 -10.73 -19.51 14.83
C ILE A 392 -9.60 -18.72 14.16
N MET A 393 -9.32 -19.03 12.90
CA MET A 393 -8.40 -18.22 12.11
C MET A 393 -9.01 -16.84 11.87
N ARG A 394 -8.34 -15.81 12.38
CA ARG A 394 -8.65 -14.40 12.17
C ARG A 394 -7.70 -13.80 11.18
N ALA A 395 -8.14 -12.78 10.45
CA ALA A 395 -7.23 -11.97 9.66
C ALA A 395 -7.51 -10.47 9.76
N VAL A 396 -6.44 -9.69 9.63
CA VAL A 396 -6.45 -8.22 9.63
C VAL A 396 -5.77 -7.73 8.37
N ASN A 397 -6.30 -6.67 7.77
CA ASN A 397 -5.58 -5.91 6.76
C ASN A 397 -4.60 -4.95 7.46
N PRO A 398 -3.28 -5.13 7.32
CA PRO A 398 -2.32 -4.25 7.96
C PRO A 398 -2.27 -2.85 7.31
N GLU A 399 -2.76 -2.70 6.07
CA GLU A 399 -2.71 -1.47 5.28
C GLU A 399 -3.92 -0.55 5.55
N ASN A 400 -3.76 0.75 5.28
CA ASN A 400 -4.78 1.80 5.45
C ASN A 400 -5.32 2.34 4.11
N GLY A 401 -4.80 1.81 2.99
CA GLY A 401 -5.10 2.27 1.65
C GLY A 401 -4.89 1.18 0.60
N PHE A 402 -5.23 1.50 -0.63
CA PHE A 402 -5.02 0.64 -1.79
C PHE A 402 -3.94 1.22 -2.69
N PHE A 403 -2.96 0.38 -3.04
CA PHE A 403 -1.90 0.72 -4.00
C PHE A 403 -2.08 -0.09 -5.29
N GLY A 404 -3.22 0.12 -5.95
CA GLY A 404 -3.72 -0.70 -7.05
C GLY A 404 -3.12 -0.35 -8.41
N VAL A 405 -3.21 -1.28 -9.35
CA VAL A 405 -2.75 -1.10 -10.75
C VAL A 405 -3.79 -0.30 -11.52
N CYS A 406 -3.37 0.76 -12.24
CA CYS A 406 -4.28 1.52 -13.09
C CYS A 406 -4.63 0.78 -14.40
N PRO A 407 -3.66 0.38 -15.27
CA PRO A 407 -3.99 -0.25 -16.54
C PRO A 407 -4.91 -1.48 -16.38
N GLY A 408 -5.99 -1.50 -17.18
CA GLY A 408 -7.05 -2.51 -17.13
C GLY A 408 -8.17 -2.24 -16.11
N THR A 409 -8.02 -1.26 -15.20
CA THR A 409 -9.09 -0.83 -14.28
C THR A 409 -10.06 0.09 -15.02
N SER A 410 -11.35 -0.23 -15.03
CA SER A 410 -12.40 0.57 -15.68
C SER A 410 -13.74 0.37 -14.98
N MET A 411 -14.76 1.14 -15.37
CA MET A 411 -16.13 0.92 -14.87
C MET A 411 -16.68 -0.47 -15.19
N LYS A 412 -16.13 -1.15 -16.21
CA LYS A 412 -16.50 -2.53 -16.56
C LYS A 412 -15.77 -3.56 -15.70
N THR A 413 -14.49 -3.35 -15.38
CA THR A 413 -13.65 -4.36 -14.71
C THR A 413 -13.58 -4.20 -13.19
N ASN A 414 -13.70 -2.97 -12.69
CA ASN A 414 -13.72 -2.66 -11.26
C ASN A 414 -14.35 -1.27 -11.00
N PRO A 415 -15.69 -1.16 -11.04
CA PRO A 415 -16.38 0.11 -10.80
C PRO A 415 -16.13 0.66 -9.39
N ASN A 416 -15.96 -0.21 -8.38
CA ASN A 416 -15.66 0.21 -7.01
C ASN A 416 -14.31 0.91 -6.90
N ALA A 417 -13.26 0.38 -7.55
CA ALA A 417 -11.98 1.08 -7.63
C ALA A 417 -12.11 2.43 -8.35
N MET A 418 -12.84 2.48 -9.49
CA MET A 418 -13.05 3.73 -10.22
C MET A 418 -13.77 4.79 -9.38
N MET A 419 -14.73 4.42 -8.54
CA MET A 419 -15.40 5.34 -7.61
C MET A 419 -14.46 5.78 -6.47
N THR A 420 -13.64 4.86 -5.95
CA THR A 420 -12.71 5.11 -4.83
C THR A 420 -11.67 6.17 -5.17
N ILE A 421 -11.14 6.14 -6.40
CA ILE A 421 -10.00 6.96 -6.83
C ILE A 421 -10.36 8.38 -7.28
N GLN A 422 -11.63 8.79 -7.18
CA GLN A 422 -12.09 10.11 -7.63
C GLN A 422 -11.66 11.26 -6.73
N THR A 423 -11.23 10.98 -5.50
CA THR A 423 -10.78 12.00 -4.55
C THR A 423 -9.62 11.52 -3.67
N ASN A 424 -8.83 12.46 -3.13
CA ASN A 424 -7.72 12.22 -2.21
C ASN A 424 -6.75 11.13 -2.69
N THR A 425 -6.47 11.08 -4.00
CA THR A 425 -5.73 9.98 -4.62
C THR A 425 -4.48 10.51 -5.32
N ILE A 426 -3.35 9.82 -5.08
CA ILE A 426 -2.10 10.08 -5.79
C ILE A 426 -1.96 9.01 -6.89
N PHE A 427 -1.90 9.45 -8.14
CA PHE A 427 -1.62 8.62 -9.30
C PHE A 427 -0.14 8.70 -9.66
N THR A 428 0.45 7.57 -10.04
CA THR A 428 1.86 7.48 -10.42
C THR A 428 1.99 6.79 -11.77
N ASN A 429 2.60 7.50 -12.74
CA ASN A 429 2.89 7.04 -14.10
C ASN A 429 1.67 6.69 -14.97
N VAL A 430 0.52 7.33 -14.74
CA VAL A 430 -0.61 7.32 -15.69
C VAL A 430 -0.46 8.44 -16.73
N ALA A 431 -1.28 8.39 -17.78
CA ALA A 431 -1.41 9.51 -18.71
C ALA A 431 -2.30 10.61 -18.12
N GLU A 432 -2.10 11.84 -18.60
CA GLU A 432 -2.87 13.04 -18.23
C GLU A 432 -3.67 13.49 -19.45
N THR A 433 -4.94 13.84 -19.26
CA THR A 433 -5.78 14.40 -20.31
C THR A 433 -5.78 15.93 -20.24
N SER A 434 -5.94 16.61 -21.38
CA SER A 434 -5.87 18.08 -21.46
C SER A 434 -6.98 18.81 -20.67
N ASP A 435 -8.08 18.11 -20.35
CA ASP A 435 -9.15 18.57 -19.46
C ASP A 435 -8.82 18.41 -17.96
N GLY A 436 -7.60 17.96 -17.63
CA GLY A 436 -7.09 17.83 -16.27
C GLY A 436 -7.46 16.51 -15.56
N GLY A 437 -7.88 15.49 -16.31
CA GLY A 437 -8.07 14.12 -15.82
C GLY A 437 -6.87 13.19 -16.02
N VAL A 438 -7.13 11.88 -15.88
CA VAL A 438 -6.16 10.79 -16.08
C VAL A 438 -6.67 9.80 -17.13
N TRP A 439 -5.74 9.11 -17.79
CA TRP A 439 -6.05 8.05 -18.74
C TRP A 439 -5.04 6.89 -18.64
N TRP A 440 -5.47 5.69 -19.01
CA TRP A 440 -4.61 4.50 -19.15
C TRP A 440 -5.27 3.45 -20.05
N GLU A 441 -4.48 2.48 -20.48
CA GLU A 441 -4.91 1.37 -21.32
C GLU A 441 -6.06 0.59 -20.66
N GLY A 442 -7.18 0.45 -21.38
CA GLY A 442 -8.40 -0.22 -20.91
C GLY A 442 -9.54 0.75 -20.56
N LEU A 443 -9.30 2.06 -20.59
CA LEU A 443 -10.35 3.07 -20.61
C LEU A 443 -10.79 3.39 -22.04
N ASP A 444 -12.04 3.83 -22.18
CA ASP A 444 -12.54 4.36 -23.44
C ASP A 444 -11.75 5.64 -23.82
N MET A 445 -11.64 5.93 -25.11
CA MET A 445 -10.96 7.14 -25.58
C MET A 445 -11.74 8.39 -25.13
N PRO A 446 -11.05 9.47 -24.69
CA PRO A 446 -11.71 10.73 -24.39
C PRO A 446 -12.26 11.39 -25.67
N PRO A 447 -13.11 12.43 -25.54
CA PRO A 447 -13.62 13.21 -26.67
C PRO A 447 -12.49 13.68 -27.62
N PRO A 448 -12.76 13.84 -28.94
CA PRO A 448 -11.73 14.16 -29.92
C PRO A 448 -10.93 15.45 -29.67
N ASP A 449 -11.51 16.40 -28.94
CA ASP A 449 -10.92 17.67 -28.53
C ASP A 449 -10.01 17.56 -27.29
N VAL A 450 -10.02 16.41 -26.60
CA VAL A 450 -9.20 16.16 -25.43
C VAL A 450 -7.95 15.37 -25.83
N SER A 451 -6.77 15.99 -25.67
CA SER A 451 -5.49 15.35 -25.95
C SER A 451 -4.95 14.59 -24.74
N ILE A 452 -4.11 13.57 -25.00
CA ILE A 452 -3.49 12.73 -23.97
C ILE A 452 -1.98 13.02 -23.94
N LYS A 453 -1.44 13.28 -22.75
CA LYS A 453 -0.01 13.37 -22.47
C LYS A 453 0.44 12.11 -21.73
N SER A 454 1.41 11.40 -22.29
CA SER A 454 1.85 10.11 -21.74
C SER A 454 2.53 10.26 -20.36
N TRP A 455 2.73 9.13 -19.70
CA TRP A 455 3.46 9.04 -18.42
C TRP A 455 4.93 9.47 -18.54
N LYS A 456 5.52 9.38 -19.74
CA LYS A 456 6.86 9.90 -20.06
C LYS A 456 6.87 11.41 -20.30
N GLY A 457 5.70 12.05 -20.32
CA GLY A 457 5.55 13.47 -20.58
C GLY A 457 5.44 13.84 -22.07
N GLU A 458 5.35 12.85 -22.97
CA GLU A 458 5.19 13.08 -24.40
C GLU A 458 3.79 13.65 -24.68
N PRO A 459 3.66 14.84 -25.29
CA PRO A 459 2.35 15.42 -25.61
C PRO A 459 1.70 14.70 -26.79
N ASN A 460 0.37 14.80 -26.89
CA ASN A 460 -0.43 14.31 -28.03
C ASN A 460 -0.21 12.83 -28.36
N TRP A 461 -0.11 12.00 -27.31
CA TRP A 461 -0.11 10.56 -27.47
C TRP A 461 -1.37 10.11 -28.21
N LYS A 462 -1.21 9.20 -29.17
CA LYS A 462 -2.30 8.59 -29.93
C LYS A 462 -2.21 7.06 -29.86
N PRO A 463 -3.36 6.36 -29.81
CA PRO A 463 -3.37 4.91 -29.89
C PRO A 463 -2.86 4.44 -31.25
N GLY A 464 -2.15 3.30 -31.28
CA GLY A 464 -1.73 2.65 -32.53
C GLY A 464 -0.42 1.89 -32.42
N ASP A 465 0.52 2.39 -31.61
CA ASP A 465 1.82 1.74 -31.38
C ASP A 465 1.84 1.05 -30.01
N LYS A 466 1.82 -0.30 -30.00
CA LYS A 466 1.87 -1.10 -28.77
C LYS A 466 3.18 -0.94 -28.00
N SER A 467 4.24 -0.41 -28.62
CA SER A 467 5.51 -0.11 -27.95
C SER A 467 5.48 1.21 -27.18
N LYS A 468 4.46 2.05 -27.41
CA LYS A 468 4.28 3.35 -26.76
C LYS A 468 2.97 3.36 -26.00
N THR A 469 2.98 2.85 -24.77
CA THR A 469 1.82 2.96 -23.87
C THR A 469 1.68 4.38 -23.34
N ALA A 470 0.44 4.86 -23.20
CA ALA A 470 0.15 6.16 -22.60
C ALA A 470 0.41 6.15 -21.09
N ALA A 471 0.04 5.06 -20.41
CA ALA A 471 0.40 4.81 -19.01
C ALA A 471 1.49 3.74 -18.91
N HIS A 472 2.28 3.76 -17.85
CA HIS A 472 3.21 2.67 -17.59
C HIS A 472 2.40 1.38 -17.28
N PRO A 473 2.79 0.17 -17.76
CA PRO A 473 2.05 -1.06 -17.48
C PRO A 473 1.89 -1.40 -15.99
N ASN A 474 2.75 -0.84 -15.15
CA ASN A 474 2.70 -0.94 -13.69
C ASN A 474 2.37 0.42 -13.03
N ALA A 475 1.68 1.33 -13.73
CA ALA A 475 1.17 2.58 -13.15
C ALA A 475 0.19 2.28 -12.00
N ARG A 476 0.16 3.17 -11.01
CA ARG A 476 -0.53 2.92 -9.74
C ARG A 476 -1.42 4.09 -9.34
N PHE A 477 -2.50 3.77 -8.64
CA PHE A 477 -3.19 4.71 -7.78
C PHE A 477 -2.85 4.38 -6.33
N CYS A 478 -2.75 5.39 -5.48
CA CYS A 478 -2.57 5.32 -4.03
C CYS A 478 -3.75 6.06 -3.40
N THR A 479 -4.69 5.32 -2.84
CA THR A 479 -5.99 5.88 -2.39
C THR A 479 -6.39 5.37 -1.00
N PRO A 480 -7.03 6.18 -0.13
CA PRO A 480 -7.47 5.76 1.20
C PRO A 480 -8.52 4.64 1.15
N ALA A 481 -8.38 3.62 2.01
CA ALA A 481 -9.25 2.45 1.95
C ALA A 481 -10.71 2.80 2.32
N GLY A 482 -10.90 3.68 3.31
CA GLY A 482 -12.22 4.12 3.77
C GLY A 482 -13.07 4.85 2.73
N GLN A 483 -12.51 5.21 1.56
CA GLN A 483 -13.27 5.78 0.44
C GLN A 483 -13.93 4.71 -0.45
N CYS A 484 -13.58 3.44 -0.27
CA CYS A 484 -14.16 2.38 -1.07
C CYS A 484 -15.65 2.25 -0.73
N PRO A 485 -16.55 2.31 -1.73
CA PRO A 485 -18.00 2.29 -1.50
C PRO A 485 -18.49 0.96 -0.91
N ILE A 486 -17.65 -0.07 -0.93
CA ILE A 486 -17.91 -1.39 -0.37
C ILE A 486 -16.85 -1.77 0.66
N ILE A 487 -16.25 -0.82 1.37
CA ILE A 487 -15.36 -1.14 2.49
C ILE A 487 -16.17 -1.85 3.58
N ASP A 488 -15.68 -2.99 4.07
CA ASP A 488 -16.35 -3.79 5.10
C ASP A 488 -16.38 -2.98 6.42
N PRO A 489 -17.49 -2.92 7.17
CA PRO A 489 -17.54 -2.22 8.45
C PRO A 489 -16.52 -2.69 9.49
N ALA A 490 -16.05 -3.94 9.39
CA ALA A 490 -15.05 -4.53 10.27
C ALA A 490 -13.62 -4.47 9.69
N TRP A 491 -13.37 -3.69 8.64
CA TRP A 491 -12.03 -3.61 8.01
C TRP A 491 -10.94 -3.09 8.96
N GLU A 492 -11.33 -2.30 9.97
CA GLU A 492 -10.46 -1.85 11.08
C GLU A 492 -10.80 -2.50 12.41
N ASP A 493 -11.54 -3.61 12.45
CA ASP A 493 -11.77 -4.33 13.72
C ASP A 493 -10.42 -4.82 14.26
N PRO A 494 -9.99 -4.38 15.47
CA PRO A 494 -8.73 -4.80 16.06
C PRO A 494 -8.58 -6.31 16.20
N LYS A 495 -9.69 -7.05 16.38
CA LYS A 495 -9.69 -8.51 16.51
C LYS A 495 -9.52 -9.22 15.16
N GLY A 496 -9.76 -8.52 14.06
CA GLY A 496 -9.80 -9.10 12.72
C GLY A 496 -11.05 -9.94 12.46
N VAL A 497 -11.19 -10.34 11.21
CA VAL A 497 -12.37 -11.04 10.70
C VAL A 497 -12.15 -12.55 10.66
N PRO A 498 -13.17 -13.39 10.97
CA PRO A 498 -13.03 -14.85 11.01
C PRO A 498 -13.00 -15.45 9.60
N ILE A 499 -11.89 -16.10 9.25
CA ILE A 499 -11.65 -16.68 7.93
C ILE A 499 -12.26 -18.07 7.82
N SER A 500 -13.07 -18.25 6.77
CA SER A 500 -13.76 -19.50 6.44
C SER A 500 -13.10 -20.27 5.28
N ALA A 501 -12.35 -19.60 4.41
CA ALA A 501 -11.63 -20.26 3.32
C ALA A 501 -10.40 -19.46 2.86
N ILE A 502 -9.41 -20.20 2.35
CA ILE A 502 -8.23 -19.67 1.66
C ILE A 502 -8.29 -20.10 0.20
N ILE A 503 -8.14 -19.15 -0.72
CA ILE A 503 -8.20 -19.36 -2.16
C ILE A 503 -6.80 -19.13 -2.75
N PHE A 504 -6.31 -20.11 -3.50
CA PHE A 504 -5.10 -19.96 -4.31
C PHE A 504 -5.47 -19.91 -5.79
N GLY A 505 -4.78 -19.06 -6.56
CA GLY A 505 -4.97 -19.07 -8.00
C GLY A 505 -4.03 -18.16 -8.77
N GLY A 506 -4.15 -18.21 -10.09
CA GLY A 506 -3.43 -17.33 -11.00
C GLY A 506 -3.68 -17.70 -12.46
N ARG A 507 -2.94 -17.08 -13.38
CA ARG A 507 -3.16 -17.26 -14.82
C ARG A 507 -2.63 -18.62 -15.28
N ARG A 508 -3.54 -19.46 -15.78
CA ARG A 508 -3.25 -20.77 -16.34
C ARG A 508 -3.96 -20.86 -17.70
N PRO A 509 -3.22 -20.82 -18.83
CA PRO A 509 -3.85 -20.76 -20.15
C PRO A 509 -4.59 -22.06 -20.51
N GLU A 510 -4.16 -23.20 -19.98
CA GLU A 510 -4.75 -24.52 -20.27
C GLU A 510 -4.83 -25.40 -19.02
N GLY A 511 -5.82 -26.30 -18.99
CA GLY A 511 -5.93 -27.42 -18.05
C GLY A 511 -6.25 -27.05 -16.59
N ALA A 512 -6.66 -25.81 -16.30
CA ALA A 512 -7.04 -25.39 -14.96
C ALA A 512 -8.53 -25.62 -14.68
N VAL A 513 -8.82 -26.27 -13.56
CA VAL A 513 -10.17 -26.47 -13.02
C VAL A 513 -10.22 -25.97 -11.58
N PHE A 514 -11.38 -25.52 -11.13
CA PHE A 514 -11.61 -25.19 -9.73
C PHE A 514 -11.69 -26.49 -8.92
N TYR A 515 -10.90 -26.62 -7.85
CA TYR A 515 -10.92 -27.78 -6.98
C TYR A 515 -10.83 -27.35 -5.50
N ALA A 516 -11.40 -28.15 -4.61
CA ALA A 516 -11.28 -27.99 -3.17
C ALA A 516 -10.32 -29.05 -2.62
N SER A 517 -9.43 -28.65 -1.71
CA SER A 517 -8.54 -29.60 -1.04
C SER A 517 -9.32 -30.45 -0.04
N ALA A 518 -9.02 -31.76 0.02
CA ALA A 518 -9.67 -32.69 0.93
C ALA A 518 -9.27 -32.47 2.40
N ASN A 519 -8.06 -31.96 2.66
CA ASN A 519 -7.62 -31.55 4.00
C ASN A 519 -6.52 -30.47 3.95
N ALA A 520 -6.13 -29.97 5.11
CA ALA A 520 -5.09 -28.94 5.24
C ALA A 520 -3.70 -29.46 4.80
N ALA A 521 -3.36 -30.72 5.08
CA ALA A 521 -2.07 -31.30 4.69
C ALA A 521 -1.92 -31.45 3.16
N SER A 522 -2.98 -31.85 2.45
CA SER A 522 -3.00 -31.92 0.98
C SER A 522 -2.98 -30.53 0.33
N ALA A 523 -3.27 -29.48 1.10
CA ALA A 523 -3.11 -28.09 0.71
C ALA A 523 -1.75 -27.47 1.13
N VAL A 524 -0.83 -28.22 1.74
CA VAL A 524 0.45 -27.68 2.27
C VAL A 524 1.68 -28.56 2.00
N ALA A 525 1.57 -29.90 1.89
CA ALA A 525 2.72 -30.81 1.99
C ALA A 525 3.50 -31.13 0.68
N PRO A 526 4.84 -31.34 0.77
CA PRO A 526 5.70 -32.06 -0.18
C PRO A 526 6.00 -33.54 0.23
N ASP A 527 6.24 -34.37 -0.80
CA ASP A 527 6.82 -35.75 -0.85
C ASP A 527 6.07 -36.94 -0.22
N GLU A 528 6.20 -38.20 -0.65
CA GLU A 528 7.05 -38.91 -1.62
C GLU A 528 6.20 -40.08 -2.19
N LEU A 529 6.45 -40.52 -3.43
CA LEU A 529 5.97 -41.79 -4.01
C LEU A 529 4.48 -42.05 -4.34
N THR A 530 3.49 -41.24 -3.94
CA THR A 530 2.08 -41.55 -4.27
C THR A 530 1.44 -40.56 -5.25
N ARG A 531 1.65 -40.84 -6.54
CA ARG A 531 0.79 -40.53 -7.70
C ARG A 531 0.05 -39.17 -7.71
N ARG A 532 0.76 -38.21 -8.34
CA ARG A 532 0.29 -37.15 -9.25
C ARG A 532 -0.53 -35.98 -8.66
N ARG A 533 0.19 -34.84 -8.64
CA ARG A 533 -0.24 -33.44 -8.86
C ARG A 533 -1.20 -32.82 -7.84
N THR A 534 -0.71 -32.15 -6.80
CA THR A 534 -1.52 -31.05 -6.23
C THR A 534 -0.83 -29.90 -5.47
N PHE A 535 0.45 -29.95 -5.10
CA PHE A 535 1.07 -28.76 -4.46
C PHE A 535 2.27 -28.19 -5.20
N LEU A 536 3.29 -28.99 -5.50
CA LEU A 536 4.35 -28.52 -6.39
C LEU A 536 3.86 -28.23 -7.80
N THR A 537 2.85 -28.91 -8.34
CA THR A 537 2.36 -28.64 -9.71
C THR A 537 1.59 -27.32 -9.85
N LEU A 538 1.21 -26.65 -8.76
CA LEU A 538 0.66 -25.29 -8.80
C LEU A 538 1.69 -24.20 -8.51
N HIS A 539 2.86 -24.52 -7.98
CA HIS A 539 3.99 -23.58 -7.92
C HIS A 539 4.97 -23.78 -9.08
N SER A 540 5.27 -25.02 -9.45
CA SER A 540 6.20 -25.40 -10.51
C SER A 540 5.59 -25.26 -11.90
N ALA A 541 4.30 -25.55 -12.13
CA ALA A 541 3.70 -25.19 -13.43
C ALA A 541 3.66 -23.68 -13.64
N PHE A 542 3.53 -22.88 -12.58
CA PHE A 542 3.65 -21.42 -12.66
C PHE A 542 5.07 -20.92 -12.94
N LEU A 543 6.09 -21.69 -12.53
CA LEU A 543 7.49 -21.45 -12.86
C LEU A 543 7.86 -21.92 -14.27
N PHE A 544 7.26 -23.01 -14.74
CA PHE A 544 7.55 -23.57 -16.07
C PHE A 544 6.79 -22.86 -17.21
N THR A 545 5.65 -22.21 -16.96
CA THR A 545 4.91 -21.47 -18.01
C THR A 545 5.22 -19.98 -18.09
N ASN A 546 6.03 -19.40 -17.20
CA ASN A 546 6.39 -17.97 -17.23
C ASN A 546 7.91 -17.76 -17.19
N LEU A 547 8.53 -17.95 -18.35
CA LEU A 547 9.78 -17.28 -18.73
C LEU A 547 9.47 -15.80 -19.05
N ASP A 548 9.10 -15.01 -18.04
CA ASP A 548 8.99 -13.55 -18.15
C ASP A 548 9.62 -12.88 -16.91
N PRO A 549 10.67 -12.05 -17.07
CA PRO A 549 11.47 -11.51 -15.97
C PRO A 549 10.75 -10.56 -14.98
N LEU A 550 9.45 -10.26 -15.17
CA LEU A 550 8.72 -9.28 -14.34
C LEU A 550 7.80 -9.84 -13.24
N ARG A 551 7.68 -11.17 -13.06
CA ARG A 551 6.60 -11.74 -12.21
C ARG A 551 6.98 -13.01 -11.42
N ARG A 552 7.73 -12.89 -10.30
CA ARG A 552 8.19 -14.05 -9.49
C ARG A 552 7.97 -13.89 -7.96
N TYR A 553 6.72 -13.78 -7.47
CA TYR A 553 6.48 -13.40 -6.06
C TYR A 553 5.69 -14.35 -5.13
N CYS A 554 5.37 -15.60 -5.49
CA CYS A 554 4.54 -16.43 -4.60
C CYS A 554 5.27 -17.57 -3.86
N ALA A 555 6.57 -17.75 -4.01
CA ALA A 555 7.22 -19.01 -3.64
C ALA A 555 8.00 -19.03 -2.31
N GLN A 556 7.80 -18.07 -1.41
CA GLN A 556 8.80 -17.86 -0.37
C GLN A 556 8.61 -18.56 0.99
N TYR A 557 7.41 -18.94 1.46
CA TYR A 557 7.30 -19.41 2.86
C TYR A 557 6.30 -20.53 3.19
N ALA A 558 5.63 -21.14 2.21
CA ALA A 558 4.74 -22.29 2.48
C ALA A 558 5.47 -23.65 2.69
N LEU A 559 6.81 -23.66 2.68
CA LEU A 559 7.65 -24.86 2.72
C LEU A 559 8.41 -25.05 4.06
N ARG A 560 8.05 -24.31 5.12
CA ARG A 560 8.55 -24.55 6.48
C ARG A 560 7.41 -24.65 7.47
#